data_AF-A0A7D6V629-F1
#
_entry.id   AF-A0A7D6V629-F1
#
_cell.length_a   1.000
_cell.length_b   1.000
_cell.length_c   1.000
_cell.angle_alpha   90.00
_cell.angle_beta   90.00
_cell.angle_gamma   90.00
#
_symmetry.space_group_name_H-M   'P 1'
#
loop_
_entity.id
_entity.type
_entity.pdbx_description
1 polymer ?
#
loop_
_entity_poly.entity_id
_entity_poly.type
_entity_poly.pdbx_seq_one_letter_code
_entity_poly.pdbx_strand_id
1 'polypeptide(L)'
;MIYESNRSITSSITFEWADCLPGREEPAWELSWRPEPLLTREQARAAMELTEWCSGGAEPGKRAEEIAAELGTTVQHVMAVLHQRMLERGRP
;
A
#
# COMPACT_ATOMS: atom_id res chain seq x y z
N MET A 1 11.82 2.99 3.23
CA MET A 1 12.47 2.99 1.91
C MET A 1 11.79 1.93 1.08
N ILE A 2 11.32 2.32 -0.10
CA ILE A 2 10.67 1.41 -1.04
C ILE A 2 11.70 0.74 -1.94
N TYR A 3 11.57 -0.57 -2.09
CA TYR A 3 12.29 -1.38 -3.06
C TYR A 3 11.30 -1.88 -4.10
N GLU A 4 11.66 -1.74 -5.37
CA GLU A 4 10.80 -2.08 -6.50
C GLU A 4 11.53 -2.96 -7.51
N SER A 5 10.84 -3.99 -7.98
CA SER A 5 11.21 -4.83 -9.11
C SER A 5 10.08 -4.84 -10.14
N ASN A 6 10.23 -5.57 -11.24
CA ASN A 6 9.14 -5.73 -12.23
C ASN A 6 7.97 -6.58 -11.71
N ARG A 7 8.12 -7.21 -10.54
CA ARG A 7 7.11 -8.14 -10.01
C ARG A 7 6.63 -7.82 -8.60
N SER A 8 7.35 -6.96 -7.87
CA SER A 8 7.08 -6.68 -6.47
C SER A 8 7.53 -5.28 -6.08
N ILE A 9 6.79 -4.67 -5.16
CA ILE A 9 7.13 -3.42 -4.46
C ILE A 9 7.02 -3.71 -2.97
N THR A 10 8.10 -3.47 -2.23
CA THR A 10 8.19 -3.74 -0.78
C THR A 10 8.77 -2.54 -0.05
N SER A 11 8.67 -2.56 1.28
CA SER A 11 9.14 -1.48 2.15
C SER A 11 10.07 -2.00 3.24
N SER A 12 11.05 -1.19 3.63
CA SER A 12 11.86 -1.43 4.84
C SER A 12 11.16 -1.06 6.16
N ILE A 13 10.00 -0.42 6.10
CA ILE A 13 9.29 0.16 7.27
C ILE A 13 8.06 -0.68 7.63
N THR A 14 7.43 -1.29 6.64
CA THR A 14 6.22 -2.09 6.82
C THR A 14 6.38 -3.47 6.21
N PHE A 15 5.61 -4.44 6.71
CA PHE A 15 5.52 -5.78 6.13
C PHE A 15 4.46 -5.88 5.01
N GLU A 16 3.91 -4.76 4.60
CA GLU A 16 3.02 -4.69 3.44
C GLU A 16 3.84 -4.70 2.13
N TRP A 17 3.18 -5.16 1.08
CA TRP A 17 3.74 -5.35 -0.25
C TRP A 17 2.70 -5.06 -1.33
N ALA A 18 3.19 -4.83 -2.55
CA ALA A 18 2.42 -4.90 -3.79
C ALA A 18 3.07 -5.90 -4.73
N ASP A 19 2.31 -6.83 -5.30
CA ASP A 19 2.82 -7.83 -6.24
C ASP A 19 2.08 -7.76 -7.58
N CYS A 20 2.82 -7.99 -8.67
CA CYS A 20 2.27 -8.07 -10.01
C CYS A 20 1.84 -9.50 -10.34
N LEU A 21 0.55 -9.68 -10.64
CA LEU A 21 -0.03 -10.98 -10.95
C LEU A 21 0.46 -11.49 -12.32
N PRO A 22 0.97 -12.73 -12.41
CA PRO A 22 1.47 -13.28 -13.67
C PRO A 22 0.35 -13.49 -14.69
N GLY A 23 0.65 -13.20 -15.96
CA GLY A 23 -0.24 -13.52 -17.09
C GLY A 23 -1.44 -12.59 -17.25
N ARG A 24 -1.44 -11.44 -16.60
CA ARG A 24 -2.48 -10.41 -16.71
C ARG A 24 -1.92 -9.13 -17.34
N GLU A 25 -2.70 -8.49 -18.19
CA GLU A 25 -2.43 -7.12 -18.66
C GLU A 25 -2.82 -6.10 -17.57
N GLU A 26 -2.20 -4.92 -17.57
CA GLU A 26 -2.49 -3.87 -16.59
C GLU A 26 -3.98 -3.46 -16.60
N PRO A 27 -4.62 -3.22 -15.43
CA PRO A 27 -4.05 -3.25 -14.09
C PRO A 27 -3.82 -4.66 -13.56
N ALA A 28 -2.59 -4.93 -13.09
CA ALA A 28 -2.15 -6.26 -12.66
C ALA A 28 -1.55 -6.29 -11.25
N TRP A 29 -1.49 -5.15 -10.54
CA TRP A 29 -0.86 -5.06 -9.23
C TRP A 29 -1.85 -5.19 -8.09
N GLU A 30 -1.56 -6.11 -7.17
CA GLU A 30 -2.34 -6.38 -5.96
C GLU A 30 -1.63 -5.77 -4.74
N LEU A 31 -2.37 -5.14 -3.83
CA LEU A 31 -1.85 -4.71 -2.53
C LEU A 31 -2.24 -5.69 -1.43
N SER A 32 -1.25 -6.06 -0.62
CA SER A 32 -1.41 -6.88 0.59
C SER A 32 -2.55 -6.48 1.54
N TRP A 33 -2.83 -5.19 1.70
CA TRP A 33 -3.89 -4.66 2.58
C TRP A 33 -5.16 -4.22 1.82
N ARG A 34 -5.11 -4.25 0.49
CA ARG A 34 -6.25 -3.95 -0.39
C ARG A 34 -6.13 -4.78 -1.67
N PRO A 35 -6.54 -6.06 -1.62
CA PRO A 35 -6.40 -6.99 -2.75
C PRO A 35 -7.13 -6.54 -4.02
N GLU A 36 -8.27 -5.83 -3.85
CA GLU A 36 -9.04 -5.28 -4.96
C GLU A 36 -9.42 -3.80 -4.73
N PRO A 37 -9.53 -2.99 -5.79
CA PRO A 37 -9.26 -3.32 -7.19
C PRO A 37 -7.76 -3.47 -7.47
N LEU A 38 -7.41 -4.16 -8.55
CA LEU A 38 -6.04 -4.17 -9.05
C LEU A 38 -5.63 -2.79 -9.53
N LEU A 39 -4.35 -2.50 -9.39
CA LEU A 39 -3.73 -1.22 -9.65
C LEU A 39 -2.81 -1.27 -10.87
N THR A 40 -2.56 -0.12 -11.48
CA THR A 40 -1.40 0.04 -12.34
C THR A 40 -0.11 0.02 -11.52
N ARG A 41 1.03 -0.19 -12.18
CA ARG A 41 2.34 -0.07 -11.52
C ARG A 41 2.53 1.26 -10.79
N GLU A 42 2.16 2.38 -11.40
CA GLU A 42 2.29 3.70 -10.77
C GLU A 42 1.40 3.83 -9.53
N GLN A 43 0.15 3.35 -9.62
CA GLN A 43 -0.78 3.36 -8.50
C GLN A 43 -0.32 2.45 -7.36
N ALA A 44 0.24 1.28 -7.67
CA ALA A 44 0.80 0.36 -6.68
C ALA A 44 1.99 1.00 -5.96
N ARG A 45 2.87 1.68 -6.69
CA ARG A 45 3.99 2.42 -6.09
C ARG A 45 3.50 3.55 -5.18
N ALA A 46 2.57 4.37 -5.66
CA ALA A 46 1.98 5.46 -4.87
C ALA A 46 1.29 4.91 -3.60
N ALA A 47 0.57 3.80 -3.70
CA ALA A 47 -0.04 3.16 -2.55
C ALA A 47 0.98 2.64 -1.54
N MET A 48 2.14 2.14 -1.99
CA MET A 48 3.23 1.75 -1.10
C MET A 48 3.89 2.95 -0.40
N GLU A 49 4.00 4.10 -1.07
CA GLU A 49 4.42 5.37 -0.44
C GLU A 49 3.43 5.83 0.62
N LEU A 50 2.13 5.79 0.30
CA LEU A 50 1.06 6.07 1.26
C LEU A 50 1.12 5.11 2.46
N THR A 51 1.42 3.84 2.22
CA THR A 51 1.56 2.83 3.27
C THR A 51 2.72 3.17 4.21
N GLU A 52 3.90 3.57 3.70
CA GLU A 52 5.01 4.00 4.56
C GLU A 52 4.65 5.20 5.42
N TRP A 53 3.93 6.19 4.85
CA TRP A 53 3.49 7.36 5.62
C TRP A 53 2.48 7.01 6.70
N CYS A 54 1.49 6.17 6.38
CA CYS A 54 0.44 5.77 7.33
C CYS A 54 0.94 4.80 8.42
N SER A 55 1.99 4.03 8.15
CA SER A 55 2.65 3.16 9.14
C SER A 55 3.71 3.89 9.98
N GLY A 56 4.12 5.09 9.57
CA GLY A 56 5.06 5.92 10.31
C GLY A 56 4.46 6.55 11.57
N GLY A 57 5.32 7.09 12.43
CA GLY A 57 4.89 7.84 13.62
C GLY A 57 4.54 9.31 13.38
N ALA A 58 4.75 9.82 12.16
CA ALA A 58 4.43 11.20 11.77
C ALA A 58 3.05 11.25 11.10
N GLU A 59 2.30 12.34 11.30
CA GLU A 59 1.02 12.51 10.62
C GLU A 59 1.19 12.59 9.10
N PRO A 60 0.40 11.82 8.32
CA PRO A 60 0.43 11.90 6.86
C PRO A 60 -0.01 13.29 6.38
N GLY A 61 0.77 13.90 5.49
CA GLY A 61 0.47 15.23 4.94
C GLY A 61 -0.44 15.21 3.71
N LYS A 62 -0.68 16.38 3.11
CA LYS A 62 -1.56 16.58 1.93
C LYS A 62 -1.33 15.58 0.78
N ARG A 63 -0.07 15.21 0.50
CA ARG A 63 0.23 14.24 -0.57
C ARG A 63 -0.35 12.86 -0.27
N ALA A 64 -0.42 12.45 0.99
CA ALA A 64 -1.05 11.20 1.40
C ALA A 64 -2.56 11.23 1.15
N GLU A 65 -3.21 12.37 1.41
CA GLU A 65 -4.64 12.57 1.12
C GLU A 65 -4.96 12.49 -0.38
N GLU A 66 -4.11 13.11 -1.21
CA GLU A 66 -4.24 13.06 -2.67
C GLU A 66 -4.15 11.61 -3.20
N ILE A 67 -3.13 10.86 -2.77
CA ILE A 67 -2.98 9.46 -3.16
C ILE A 67 -4.14 8.61 -2.65
N ALA A 68 -4.58 8.81 -1.40
CA ALA A 68 -5.73 8.09 -0.86
C ALA A 68 -7.00 8.35 -1.69
N ALA A 69 -7.23 9.60 -2.10
CA ALA A 69 -8.36 9.97 -2.94
C ALA A 69 -8.26 9.36 -4.35
N GLU A 70 -7.07 9.38 -4.98
CA GLU A 70 -6.81 8.71 -6.27
C GLU A 70 -7.10 7.20 -6.20
N LEU A 71 -6.83 6.59 -5.06
CA LEU A 71 -7.13 5.18 -4.78
C LEU A 71 -8.59 4.95 -4.41
N GLY A 72 -9.43 5.98 -4.24
CA GLY A 72 -10.83 5.84 -3.82
C GLY A 72 -10.98 5.43 -2.35
N THR A 73 -10.09 5.90 -1.49
CA THR A 73 -10.10 5.65 -0.03
C THR A 73 -9.75 6.92 0.75
N THR A 74 -9.52 6.82 2.05
CA THR A 74 -9.05 7.92 2.91
C THR A 74 -7.81 7.51 3.70
N VAL A 75 -6.98 8.48 4.08
CA VAL A 75 -5.82 8.24 4.95
C VAL A 75 -6.24 7.53 6.25
N GLN A 76 -7.34 7.98 6.87
CA GLN A 76 -7.86 7.37 8.08
C GLN A 76 -8.24 5.89 7.90
N HIS A 77 -8.86 5.55 6.77
CA HIS A 77 -9.19 4.16 6.46
C HIS A 77 -7.93 3.31 6.28
N VAL A 78 -6.93 3.82 5.54
CA VAL A 78 -5.66 3.13 5.34
C VAL A 78 -4.94 2.90 6.68
N MET A 79 -4.84 3.92 7.53
CA MET A 79 -4.25 3.78 8.87
C MET A 79 -4.98 2.72 9.71
N ALA A 80 -6.30 2.70 9.68
CA ALA A 80 -7.09 1.72 10.43
C ALA A 80 -6.82 0.28 9.95
N VAL A 81 -6.78 0.05 8.63
CA VAL A 81 -6.49 -1.27 8.04
C VAL A 81 -5.07 -1.72 8.39
N LEU A 82 -4.08 -0.85 8.25
CA LEU A 82 -2.68 -1.17 8.56
C LEU A 82 -2.48 -1.46 10.05
N HIS A 83 -3.12 -0.67 10.92
CA HIS A 83 -3.09 -0.90 12.36
C HIS A 83 -3.69 -2.27 12.71
N GLN A 84 -4.85 -2.61 12.14
CA GLN A 84 -5.47 -3.92 12.35
C GLN A 84 -4.54 -5.07 11.94
N ARG A 85 -3.92 -4.98 10.76
CA ARG A 85 -2.99 -6.00 10.26
C ARG A 85 -1.75 -6.13 11.14
N MET A 86 -1.24 -5.03 11.67
CA MET A 86 -0.14 -5.06 12.64
C MET A 86 -0.53 -5.83 13.91
N LEU A 87 -1.75 -5.61 14.43
CA LEU A 87 -2.26 -6.35 15.59
C LEU A 87 -2.44 -7.84 15.30
N GLU A 88 -2.96 -8.20 14.12
CA GLU A 88 -3.13 -9.59 13.69
C GLU A 88 -1.79 -10.33 13.62
N ARG A 89 -0.73 -9.67 13.15
CA ARG A 89 0.64 -10.24 13.09
C ARG A 89 1.30 -10.32 14.47
N GLY A 90 0.96 -9.43 15.40
CA GLY A 90 1.45 -9.44 16.78
C GLY A 90 0.76 -10.47 17.68
N ARG A 91 -0.27 -11.15 17.16
CA ARG A 91 -0.94 -12.26 17.85
C ARG A 91 -0.19 -13.57 17.53
N PRO A 92 0.25 -14.34 18.54
CA PRO A 92 0.93 -15.61 18.33
C PRO A 92 0.04 -16.68 17.68
#